data_AF-A0AB35U5D2-F1
#
_entry.id   AF-A0AB35U5D2-F1
#
_cell.length_a   1.000
_cell.length_b   1.000
_cell.length_c   1.000
_cell.angle_alpha   90.00
_cell.angle_beta   90.00
_cell.angle_gamma   90.00
#
_symmetry.space_group_name_H-M   'P 1'
#
loop_
_entity.id
_entity.type
_entity.pdbx_description
1 polymer ?
#
loop_
_entity_poly.entity_id
_entity_poly.type
_entity_poly.pdbx_seq_one_letter_code
_entity_poly.pdbx_strand_id
1 'polypeptide(L)'
;MIGGGTDSAIYAAAGKEQLLAERKRIGKILPGQAVSTKAFALDARYIIHAVGPSWIDGKHGEKKILESCYRNSLHLAKQLGCTSIAFPLIATGVYQFPKDLAG
;
A
#
# COMPACT_ATOMS: atom_id res chain seq x y z
N MET A 1 -6.58 -2.08 -9.94
CA MET A 1 -5.83 -1.35 -10.98
C MET A 1 -4.39 -1.24 -10.52
N ILE A 2 -3.44 -1.19 -11.46
CA ILE A 2 -2.02 -0.98 -11.15
C ILE A 2 -1.76 0.52 -11.32
N GLY A 3 -1.24 1.17 -10.30
CA GLY A 3 -0.79 2.56 -10.31
C GLY A 3 0.61 2.72 -10.89
N GLY A 4 1.04 3.97 -11.04
CA GLY A 4 2.41 4.30 -11.45
C GLY A 4 3.43 4.25 -10.30
N GLY A 5 4.70 4.44 -10.63
CA GLY A 5 5.79 4.52 -9.66
C GLY A 5 6.03 3.19 -8.94
N THR A 6 6.12 3.24 -7.61
CA THR A 6 6.41 2.06 -6.77
C THR A 6 5.44 0.90 -7.03
N ASP A 7 4.15 1.17 -7.26
CA ASP A 7 3.17 0.10 -7.52
C ASP A 7 3.54 -0.68 -8.80
N SER A 8 3.75 0.01 -9.92
CA SER A 8 4.19 -0.63 -11.16
C SER A 8 5.50 -1.41 -11.03
N ALA A 9 6.47 -0.89 -10.24
CA ALA A 9 7.75 -1.57 -10.01
C ALA A 9 7.57 -2.87 -9.20
N ILE A 10 6.73 -2.85 -8.16
CA ILE A 10 6.41 -4.03 -7.36
C ILE A 10 5.67 -5.08 -8.20
N TYR A 11 4.71 -4.69 -9.04
CA TYR A 11 4.04 -5.63 -9.95
C TYR A 11 5.01 -6.25 -10.96
N ALA A 12 5.95 -5.46 -11.50
CA ALA A 12 6.95 -5.99 -12.43
C ALA A 12 7.85 -7.03 -11.74
N ALA A 13 8.34 -6.73 -10.54
CA ALA A 13 9.25 -7.60 -9.79
C ALA A 13 8.56 -8.85 -9.22
N ALA A 14 7.31 -8.75 -8.75
CA ALA A 14 6.58 -9.88 -8.18
C ALA A 14 6.04 -10.86 -9.23
N GLY A 15 5.88 -10.44 -10.48
CA GLY A 15 5.13 -11.20 -11.49
C GLY A 15 3.72 -10.61 -11.65
N LYS A 16 3.59 -9.74 -12.65
CA LYS A 16 2.42 -8.86 -12.84
C LYS A 16 1.10 -9.63 -12.96
N GLU A 17 1.09 -10.72 -13.71
CA GLU A 17 -0.14 -11.48 -13.99
C GLU A 17 -0.67 -12.18 -12.74
N GLN A 18 0.19 -12.89 -12.01
CA GLN A 18 -0.20 -13.62 -10.81
C GLN A 18 -0.65 -12.66 -9.71
N LEU A 19 0.10 -11.58 -9.50
CA LEU A 19 -0.26 -10.57 -8.52
C LEU A 19 -1.58 -9.88 -8.87
N LEU A 20 -1.78 -9.49 -10.13
CA LEU A 20 -3.03 -8.87 -10.56
C LEU A 20 -4.23 -9.81 -10.44
N ALA A 21 -4.05 -11.11 -10.73
CA ALA A 21 -5.10 -12.11 -10.59
C ALA A 21 -5.55 -12.26 -9.13
N GLU A 22 -4.59 -12.34 -8.19
CA GLU A 22 -4.91 -12.42 -6.76
C GLU A 22 -5.54 -11.10 -6.27
N ARG A 23 -4.96 -9.96 -6.64
CA ARG A 23 -5.48 -8.65 -6.24
C ARG A 23 -6.91 -8.44 -6.77
N LYS A 24 -7.25 -8.89 -7.98
CA LYS A 24 -8.62 -8.77 -8.52
C LYS A 24 -9.66 -9.47 -7.66
N ARG A 25 -9.33 -10.60 -7.02
CA ARG A 25 -10.25 -11.36 -6.14
C ARG A 25 -10.60 -10.61 -4.86
N ILE A 26 -9.75 -9.68 -4.40
CA ILE A 26 -9.98 -8.91 -3.17
C ILE A 26 -11.06 -7.82 -3.35
N GLY A 27 -11.28 -7.32 -4.58
CA GLY A 27 -12.25 -6.26 -4.83
C GLY A 27 -11.79 -4.87 -4.35
N LYS A 28 -12.69 -3.90 -4.20
CA LYS A 28 -12.31 -2.51 -3.89
C LYS A 28 -11.70 -2.41 -2.47
N ILE A 29 -10.60 -1.65 -2.34
CA ILE A 29 -10.01 -1.28 -1.04
C ILE A 29 -10.29 0.21 -0.85
N LEU A 30 -10.82 0.59 0.30
CA LEU A 30 -11.11 2.00 0.60
C LEU A 30 -9.86 2.73 1.12
N PRO A 31 -9.80 4.07 0.98
CA PRO A 31 -8.71 4.84 1.56
C PRO A 31 -8.51 4.53 3.06
N GLY A 32 -7.25 4.38 3.48
CA GLY A 32 -6.88 4.03 4.84
C GLY A 32 -6.92 2.53 5.14
N GLN A 33 -7.52 1.69 4.29
CA GLN A 33 -7.52 0.24 4.46
C GLN A 33 -6.26 -0.40 3.89
N ALA A 34 -5.95 -1.60 4.40
CA ALA A 34 -4.84 -2.44 3.96
C ALA A 34 -5.31 -3.89 3.79
N VAL A 35 -4.81 -4.57 2.76
CA VAL A 35 -5.04 -6.00 2.50
C VAL A 35 -3.75 -6.65 2.05
N SER A 36 -3.65 -7.99 2.12
CA SER A 36 -2.43 -8.70 1.73
C SER A 36 -2.66 -9.64 0.55
N THR A 37 -1.62 -9.81 -0.25
CA THR A 37 -1.47 -10.92 -1.19
C THR A 37 -0.15 -11.64 -0.93
N LYS A 38 0.05 -12.81 -1.55
CA LYS A 38 1.39 -13.37 -1.72
C LYS A 38 2.29 -12.40 -2.50
N ALA A 39 3.61 -12.48 -2.27
CA ALA A 39 4.59 -11.66 -2.99
C ALA A 39 5.22 -12.33 -4.21
N PHE A 40 4.88 -13.60 -4.46
CA PHE A 40 5.27 -14.37 -5.64
C PHE A 40 6.79 -14.41 -5.87
N ALA A 41 7.30 -13.73 -6.90
CA ALA A 41 8.72 -13.76 -7.26
C ALA A 41 9.62 -12.89 -6.37
N LEU A 42 9.06 -12.11 -5.44
CA LEU A 42 9.85 -11.37 -4.44
C LEU A 42 10.29 -12.28 -3.29
N ASP A 43 11.44 -11.97 -2.69
CA ASP A 43 11.92 -12.64 -1.47
C ASP A 43 11.01 -12.40 -0.24
N ALA A 44 10.19 -11.34 -0.29
CA ALA A 44 9.18 -11.07 0.72
C ALA A 44 8.11 -12.17 0.72
N ARG A 45 7.47 -12.42 1.87
CA ARG A 45 6.38 -13.40 1.95
C ARG A 45 5.04 -12.84 1.45
N TYR A 46 4.79 -11.57 1.75
CA TYR A 46 3.54 -10.89 1.46
C TYR A 46 3.78 -9.50 0.89
N ILE A 47 2.83 -9.05 0.07
CA ILE A 47 2.67 -7.64 -0.30
C ILE A 47 1.43 -7.13 0.43
N ILE A 48 1.58 -6.07 1.21
CA ILE A 48 0.46 -5.37 1.84
C ILE A 48 0.10 -4.16 0.98
N HIS A 49 -1.09 -4.19 0.41
CA HIS A 49 -1.65 -3.15 -0.45
C HIS A 49 -2.46 -2.19 0.43
N ALA A 50 -2.00 -0.93 0.53
CA ALA A 50 -2.70 0.12 1.24
C ALA A 50 -3.06 1.28 0.30
N VAL A 51 -4.25 1.86 0.47
CA VAL A 51 -4.72 2.98 -0.35
C VAL A 51 -4.60 4.27 0.44
N GLY A 52 -3.60 5.09 0.10
CA GLY A 52 -3.41 6.42 0.67
C GLY A 52 -4.44 7.46 0.18
N PRO A 53 -4.51 8.62 0.83
CA PRO A 53 -5.32 9.74 0.36
C PRO A 53 -4.65 10.43 -0.85
N SER A 54 -5.46 11.02 -1.73
CA SER A 54 -4.97 12.13 -2.57
C SER A 54 -4.91 13.40 -1.72
N TRP A 55 -3.83 14.16 -1.79
CA TRP A 55 -3.73 15.45 -1.13
C TRP A 55 -4.60 16.49 -1.85
N ILE A 56 -5.37 17.26 -1.07
CA ILE A 56 -6.14 18.41 -1.56
C ILE A 56 -5.65 19.66 -0.85
N ASP A 57 -5.89 19.74 0.46
CA ASP A 57 -5.52 20.90 1.29
C ASP A 57 -5.23 20.56 2.77
N GLY A 58 -5.30 19.27 3.14
CA GLY A 58 -5.09 18.80 4.50
C GLY A 58 -6.30 18.90 5.42
N LYS A 59 -7.46 19.37 4.92
CA LYS A 59 -8.71 19.55 5.70
C LYS A 59 -9.74 18.45 5.45
N HIS A 60 -9.45 17.49 4.60
CA HIS A 60 -10.33 16.36 4.25
C HIS A 60 -9.97 15.07 4.99
N GLY A 61 -9.13 15.16 6.02
CA GLY A 61 -8.71 14.03 6.83
C GLY A 61 -7.58 13.23 6.19
N GLU A 62 -6.89 13.77 5.20
CA GLU A 62 -5.79 13.11 4.47
C GLU A 62 -4.75 12.55 5.46
N LYS A 63 -4.34 13.35 6.46
CA LYS A 63 -3.41 12.89 7.49
C LYS A 63 -3.92 11.65 8.23
N LYS A 64 -5.18 11.64 8.67
CA LYS A 64 -5.79 10.50 9.38
C LYS A 64 -5.90 9.26 8.50
N ILE A 65 -6.17 9.45 7.20
CA ILE A 65 -6.21 8.36 6.23
C ILE A 65 -4.81 7.76 6.05
N LEU A 66 -3.78 8.60 5.91
CA LEU A 66 -2.39 8.15 5.79
C LEU A 66 -1.93 7.41 7.05
N GLU A 67 -2.21 7.95 8.24
CA GLU A 67 -1.96 7.27 9.52
C GLU A 67 -2.65 5.90 9.58
N SER A 68 -3.88 5.81 9.06
CA SER A 68 -4.63 4.56 9.01
C SER A 68 -3.99 3.54 8.06
N CYS A 69 -3.40 3.96 6.94
CA CYS A 69 -2.63 3.08 6.06
C CYS A 69 -1.47 2.39 6.81
N TYR A 70 -0.67 3.16 7.54
CA TYR A 70 0.45 2.62 8.31
C TYR A 70 -0.03 1.69 9.43
N ARG A 71 -1.00 2.15 10.24
CA ARG A 71 -1.55 1.38 11.37
C ARG A 71 -2.14 0.05 10.90
N ASN A 72 -2.96 0.07 9.85
CA ASN A 72 -3.62 -1.13 9.34
C ASN A 72 -2.63 -2.08 8.66
N SER A 73 -1.60 -1.56 7.98
CA SER A 73 -0.54 -2.38 7.41
C SER A 73 0.29 -3.08 8.49
N LEU A 74 0.67 -2.37 9.54
CA LEU A 74 1.38 -2.95 10.69
C LEU A 74 0.54 -4.00 11.40
N HIS A 75 -0.74 -3.71 11.62
CA HIS A 75 -1.68 -4.66 12.23
C HIS A 75 -1.78 -5.95 11.42
N LEU A 76 -1.95 -5.84 10.10
CA LEU A 76 -2.05 -6.98 9.20
C LEU A 76 -0.74 -7.77 9.14
N ALA A 77 0.42 -7.09 9.09
CA ALA A 77 1.73 -7.74 9.14
C ALA A 77 1.89 -8.57 10.42
N LYS A 78 1.46 -8.04 11.57
CA LYS A 78 1.47 -8.77 12.84
C LYS A 78 0.56 -10.00 12.79
N GLN A 79 -0.66 -9.87 12.26
CA GLN A 79 -1.60 -11.00 12.12
C GLN A 79 -1.06 -12.11 11.20
N LEU A 80 -0.29 -11.73 10.16
CA LEU A 80 0.37 -12.67 9.25
C LEU A 80 1.68 -13.26 9.80
N GLY A 81 2.07 -12.91 11.04
CA GLY A 81 3.32 -13.40 11.65
C GLY A 81 4.59 -12.85 11.00
N CYS A 82 4.52 -11.65 10.39
CA CYS A 82 5.71 -10.96 9.89
C CYS A 82 6.53 -10.38 11.04
N THR A 83 7.84 -10.61 10.98
CA THR A 83 8.83 -10.04 11.92
C THR A 83 9.51 -8.79 11.38
N SER A 84 9.36 -8.52 10.08
CA SER A 84 9.87 -7.33 9.39
C SER A 84 8.87 -6.84 8.33
N ILE A 85 8.92 -5.54 8.06
CA ILE A 85 8.12 -4.86 7.04
C ILE A 85 8.91 -3.64 6.53
N ALA A 86 8.87 -3.40 5.23
CA ALA A 86 9.43 -2.20 4.62
C ALA A 86 8.29 -1.33 4.07
N PHE A 87 8.37 -0.03 4.35
CA PHE A 87 7.40 0.94 3.85
C PHE A 87 8.06 1.83 2.78
N PRO A 88 7.42 2.03 1.62
CA PRO A 88 7.73 3.20 0.81
C PRO A 88 7.19 4.46 1.48
N LEU A 89 7.57 5.64 0.98
CA LEU A 89 6.94 6.89 1.39
C LEU A 89 5.53 6.96 0.78
N ILE A 90 4.52 6.51 1.55
CA ILE A 90 3.14 6.38 1.07
C ILE A 90 2.56 7.75 0.73
N ALA A 91 1.81 7.83 -0.38
CA ALA A 91 1.05 9.00 -0.84
C ALA A 91 1.86 10.25 -1.29
N THR A 92 3.19 10.25 -1.23
CA THR A 92 3.99 11.42 -1.64
C THR A 92 4.34 11.47 -3.13
N GLY A 93 3.96 10.45 -3.90
CA GLY A 93 4.15 10.37 -5.35
C GLY A 93 3.01 11.04 -6.11
N VAL A 94 2.30 10.26 -6.92
CA VAL A 94 1.15 10.75 -7.73
C VAL A 94 0.06 11.39 -6.86
N TYR A 95 -0.05 11.00 -5.59
CA TYR A 95 -1.02 11.53 -4.64
C TYR A 95 -0.61 12.86 -3.97
N GLN A 96 0.60 13.38 -4.25
CA GLN A 96 1.08 14.72 -3.87
C GLN A 96 1.02 15.07 -2.38
N PHE A 97 0.97 14.08 -1.49
CA PHE A 97 1.04 14.34 -0.06
C PHE A 97 2.37 15.04 0.29
N PRO A 98 2.35 16.17 1.02
CA PRO A 98 3.57 16.90 1.38
C PRO A 98 4.55 16.01 2.14
N LYS A 99 5.79 15.94 1.65
CA LYS A 99 6.81 15.00 2.18
C LYS A 99 7.17 15.29 3.62
N ASP A 100 7.16 16.56 4.02
CA ASP A 100 7.39 17.05 5.37
C ASP A 100 6.29 16.64 6.36
N LEU A 101 5.11 16.29 5.85
CA LEU A 101 3.97 15.80 6.64
C LEU A 101 3.78 14.28 6.53
N ALA A 102 4.51 13.61 5.64
CA ALA A 102 4.43 12.18 5.38
C ALA A 102 5.50 11.44 6.20
N GLY A 103 5.19 11.16 7.47
CA GLY A 103 6.09 10.44 8.39
C GLY A 103 5.48 10.30 9.77
#